data_AF-A0A5B0DZ31-F1
#
_entry.id   AF-A0A5B0DZ31-F1
#
_cell.length_a   1.000
_cell.length_b   1.000
_cell.length_c   1.000
_cell.angle_alpha   90.00
_cell.angle_beta   90.00
_cell.angle_gamma   90.00
#
_symmetry.space_group_name_H-M   'P 1'
#
loop_
_entity.id
_entity.type
_entity.pdbx_description
1 polymer ?
#
loop_
_entity_poly.entity_id
_entity_poly.type
_entity_poly.pdbx_seq_one_letter_code
_entity_poly.pdbx_strand_id
1 'polypeptide(L)'
;MANPSGIGRAPNIPVHESEPQPGFYRKRRGKDGPLDPVAIWLQDGTLVAAVGDKMVDPHDVWTWCCRTPVTEEAYRKARAGEGWNDEPPAPQSDVDPMAGHNINASDPHEALKIEYLGEAEMAKEFLKSPIKTQDDADKAAVWSKRLATIAKKATDQHRVEKQPSLDEGRRVDERWRDLKDGAKDLSTALKRHMDEFLREQDRLERERQRKAAEDAERTRREAEEAAKAASAIENEAERAKADEAAAAAKKAAYEAEKEAAARNSSAGRTGAKVALRTFVSAQITDFDALLAALKGRAEVKELVQSLANRAAKSGVDLPGMKIVEERRAA
;
A
#
# COMPACT_ATOMS: atom_id res chain seq x y z
N MET A 1 32.93 27.11 43.69
CA MET A 1 31.84 26.11 43.59
C MET A 1 32.15 25.20 42.42
N ALA A 2 31.91 23.90 42.60
CA ALA A 2 32.23 22.86 41.63
C ALA A 2 31.50 23.08 40.29
N ASN A 3 32.15 22.61 39.21
CA ASN A 3 31.73 22.72 37.83
C ASN A 3 30.19 22.52 37.62
N PRO A 4 29.42 23.58 37.29
CA PRO A 4 27.96 23.51 37.13
C PRO A 4 27.51 22.54 36.04
N SER A 5 28.40 22.20 35.09
CA SER A 5 28.14 21.24 34.01
C SER A 5 28.04 19.78 34.47
N GLY A 6 28.39 19.49 35.74
CA GLY A 6 28.29 18.14 36.33
C GLY A 6 26.94 17.85 37.00
N ILE A 7 26.07 18.84 37.16
CA ILE A 7 24.75 18.64 37.75
C ILE A 7 23.90 17.86 36.74
N GLY A 8 23.44 16.66 37.11
CA GLY A 8 22.51 15.84 36.30
C GLY A 8 23.11 14.96 35.18
N ARG A 9 24.44 14.93 34.96
CA ARG A 9 25.07 14.08 33.91
C ARG A 9 25.93 12.90 34.40
N ALA A 10 26.07 12.69 35.71
CA ALA A 10 26.78 11.52 36.29
C ALA A 10 26.09 11.03 37.58
N PRO A 11 26.26 9.77 38.03
CA PRO A 11 25.34 9.10 38.96
C PRO A 11 25.33 9.57 40.42
N ASN A 12 25.95 10.70 40.81
CA ASN A 12 26.31 10.91 42.21
C ASN A 12 26.16 12.32 42.80
N ILE A 13 25.24 13.15 42.28
CA ILE A 13 24.75 14.31 43.05
C ILE A 13 23.21 14.23 43.08
N PRO A 14 22.59 13.86 44.21
CA PRO A 14 21.15 13.88 44.35
C PRO A 14 20.66 15.33 44.22
N VAL A 15 20.00 15.63 43.11
CA VAL A 15 19.25 16.87 42.96
C VAL A 15 17.97 16.70 43.77
N HIS A 16 17.95 17.23 45.00
CA HIS A 16 16.77 17.18 45.85
C HIS A 16 15.71 18.15 45.31
N GLU A 17 14.58 17.62 44.85
CA GLU A 17 13.48 18.36 44.22
C GLU A 17 12.86 19.47 45.10
N SER A 18 13.17 19.49 46.39
CA SER A 18 12.66 20.48 47.35
C SER A 18 13.69 21.54 47.78
N GLU A 19 14.92 21.49 47.24
CA GLU A 19 16.02 22.37 47.63
C GLU A 19 16.57 23.16 46.43
N PRO A 20 16.00 24.34 46.12
CA PRO A 20 16.46 25.15 45.00
C PRO A 20 17.92 25.58 45.16
N GLN A 21 18.73 25.33 44.13
CA GLN A 21 20.16 25.67 44.12
C GLN A 21 20.45 26.87 43.21
N PRO A 22 21.25 27.85 43.66
CA PRO A 22 21.75 28.92 42.79
C PRO A 22 22.43 28.37 41.53
N GLY A 23 22.17 28.98 40.38
CA GLY A 23 22.73 28.54 39.10
C GLY A 23 21.90 28.97 37.90
N PHE A 24 22.33 28.49 36.73
CA PHE A 24 21.67 28.73 35.45
C PHE A 24 21.09 27.43 34.91
N TYR A 25 19.82 27.48 34.51
CA TYR A 25 19.04 26.34 34.05
C TYR A 25 18.18 26.75 32.85
N ARG A 26 17.48 25.78 32.27
CA ARG A 26 16.42 26.00 31.28
C ARG A 26 15.19 25.15 31.60
N LYS A 27 14.00 25.62 31.25
CA LYS A 27 12.76 24.83 31.38
C LYS A 27 11.85 24.99 30.19
N ARG A 28 11.07 23.96 29.84
CA ARG A 28 10.05 24.10 28.79
C ARG A 28 8.83 24.84 29.32
N ARG A 29 8.28 25.78 28.54
CA ARG A 29 7.05 26.51 28.88
C ARG A 29 5.79 25.63 28.85
N GLY A 30 5.85 24.49 28.15
CA GLY A 30 4.80 23.48 28.06
C GLY A 30 5.35 22.22 27.36
N LYS A 31 4.51 21.20 27.13
CA LYS A 31 4.93 19.91 26.56
C LYS A 31 5.74 20.03 25.25
N ASP A 32 5.39 21.00 24.41
CA ASP A 32 6.06 21.31 23.14
C ASP A 32 6.39 22.81 23.01
N GLY A 33 6.47 23.52 24.14
CA GLY A 33 6.77 24.97 24.18
C GLY A 33 8.27 25.28 24.14
N PRO A 34 8.63 26.56 23.92
CA PRO A 34 10.03 26.99 23.91
C PRO A 34 10.71 26.76 25.27
N LEU A 35 12.03 26.63 25.24
CA LEU A 35 12.87 26.58 26.43
C LEU A 35 13.12 28.00 26.96
N ASP A 36 12.57 28.30 28.14
CA ASP A 36 12.81 29.55 28.85
C ASP A 36 14.12 29.48 29.67
N PRO A 37 14.97 30.52 29.62
CA PRO A 37 16.16 30.61 30.46
C PRO A 37 15.76 30.85 31.92
N VAL A 38 16.37 30.12 32.85
CA VAL A 38 16.10 30.22 34.28
C VAL A 38 17.39 30.54 35.03
N ALA A 39 17.37 31.56 35.89
CA ALA A 39 18.45 31.83 36.82
C ALA A 39 17.92 31.79 38.25
N ILE A 40 18.68 31.18 39.16
CA ILE A 40 18.42 31.20 40.60
C ILE A 40 19.65 31.80 41.27
N TRP A 41 19.48 32.82 42.11
CA TRP A 41 20.59 33.47 42.81
C TRP A 41 20.16 34.01 44.17
N LEU A 42 21.14 34.33 45.00
CA LEU A 42 20.91 34.97 46.30
C LEU A 42 20.88 36.49 46.12
N GLN A 43 19.81 37.12 46.59
CA GLN A 43 19.63 38.56 46.62
C GLN A 43 19.22 38.97 48.04
N ASP A 44 20.00 39.83 48.69
CA ASP A 44 19.73 40.33 50.04
C ASP A 44 19.48 39.23 51.08
N GLY A 45 20.16 38.08 50.94
CA GLY A 45 20.02 36.94 51.84
C GLY A 45 18.80 36.05 51.58
N THR A 46 17.96 36.39 50.60
CA THR A 46 16.84 35.56 50.14
C THR A 46 17.14 34.97 48.76
N LEU A 47 16.76 33.71 48.56
CA LEU A 47 16.90 33.07 47.26
C LEU A 47 15.80 33.58 46.34
N VAL A 48 16.16 34.01 45.13
CA VAL A 48 15.23 34.49 44.12
C VAL A 48 15.49 33.78 42.79
N ALA A 49 14.46 33.70 41.94
CA ALA A 49 14.58 33.11 40.63
C ALA A 49 13.96 34.00 39.55
N ALA A 50 14.53 33.95 38.34
CA ALA A 50 13.95 34.55 37.15
C ALA A 50 13.76 33.50 36.06
N VAL A 51 12.61 33.56 35.39
CA VAL A 51 12.28 32.81 34.17
C VAL A 51 12.07 33.83 33.05
N GLY A 52 13.00 33.88 32.10
CA GLY A 52 13.05 34.99 31.15
C GLY A 52 13.17 36.32 31.90
N ASP A 53 12.23 37.25 31.66
CA ASP A 53 12.17 38.56 32.32
C ASP A 53 11.28 38.58 33.58
N LYS A 54 10.68 37.44 33.95
CA LYS A 54 9.76 37.36 35.10
C LYS A 54 10.45 36.81 36.33
N MET A 55 10.37 37.53 37.44
CA MET A 55 10.76 37.02 38.76
C MET A 55 9.71 36.02 39.26
N VAL A 56 10.15 34.89 39.77
CA VAL A 56 9.31 33.80 40.30
C VAL A 56 9.89 33.26 41.61
N ASP A 57 9.09 32.52 42.37
CA ASP A 57 9.57 31.78 43.52
C ASP A 57 10.54 30.66 43.06
N PRO A 58 11.76 30.56 43.62
CA PRO A 58 12.67 29.44 43.34
C PRO A 58 12.04 28.06 43.52
N HIS A 59 11.17 27.86 44.52
CA HIS A 59 10.54 26.57 44.80
C HIS A 59 9.54 26.16 43.70
N ASP A 60 8.86 27.13 43.07
CA ASP A 60 7.90 26.87 42.00
C ASP A 60 8.56 26.44 40.69
N VAL A 61 9.81 26.87 40.47
CA VAL A 61 10.53 26.62 39.21
C VAL A 61 11.52 25.45 39.32
N TRP A 62 12.03 25.17 40.51
CA TRP A 62 13.13 24.26 40.74
C TRP A 62 12.89 22.85 40.18
N THR A 63 11.74 22.24 40.49
CA THR A 63 11.39 20.89 40.03
C THR A 63 11.38 20.74 38.51
N TRP A 64 11.14 21.84 37.79
CA TRP A 64 11.06 21.90 36.33
C TRP A 64 12.40 22.17 35.65
N CYS A 65 13.39 22.73 36.34
CA CYS A 65 14.66 23.16 35.75
C CYS A 65 15.90 22.43 36.31
N CYS A 66 15.79 21.79 37.48
CA CYS A 66 16.92 21.21 38.20
C CYS A 66 17.66 20.09 37.45
N ARG A 67 16.99 19.43 36.50
CA ARG A 67 17.56 18.37 35.64
C ARG A 67 18.20 18.88 34.35
N THR A 68 18.10 20.18 34.09
CA THR A 68 18.54 20.82 32.83
C THR A 68 19.41 22.07 33.12
N PRO A 69 20.55 21.91 33.80
CA PRO A 69 21.50 23.00 34.00
C PRO A 69 22.17 23.40 32.69
N VAL A 70 22.52 24.68 32.58
CA VAL A 70 23.17 25.27 31.41
C VAL A 70 24.37 26.10 31.84
N THR A 71 25.27 26.37 30.90
CA THR A 71 26.35 27.33 31.14
C THR A 71 25.78 28.74 31.25
N GLU A 72 26.47 29.61 31.99
CA GLU A 72 26.11 31.03 32.08
C GLU A 72 26.09 31.70 30.70
N GLU A 73 27.01 31.31 29.81
CA GLU A 73 27.07 31.76 28.43
C GLU A 73 25.81 31.36 27.65
N ALA A 74 25.38 30.10 27.73
CA ALA A 74 24.16 29.63 27.08
C ALA A 74 22.92 30.32 27.65
N TYR A 75 22.87 30.55 28.97
CA TYR A 75 21.80 31.33 29.60
C TYR A 75 21.75 32.78 29.09
N ARG A 76 22.90 33.47 29.03
CA ARG A 76 22.98 34.85 28.54
C ARG A 76 22.59 34.95 27.06
N LYS A 77 23.03 34.00 26.24
CA LYS A 77 22.65 33.90 24.83
C LYS A 77 21.14 33.73 24.65
N ALA A 78 20.53 32.79 25.37
CA ALA A 78 19.10 32.57 25.35
C ALA A 78 18.33 33.80 25.86
N ARG A 79 18.82 34.49 26.91
CA ARG A 79 18.24 35.72 27.44
C ARG A 79 18.34 36.90 26.47
N ALA A 80 19.37 36.94 25.63
CA ALA A 80 19.53 37.94 24.57
C ALA A 80 18.63 37.67 23.34
N GLY A 81 17.87 36.57 23.33
CA GLY A 81 16.99 36.20 22.22
C GLY A 81 17.66 35.38 21.12
N GLU A 82 18.93 35.03 21.27
CA GLU A 82 19.69 34.24 20.28
C GLU A 82 19.43 32.73 20.36
N GLY A 83 18.58 32.28 21.29
CA GLY A 83 18.16 30.88 21.44
C GLY A 83 19.22 29.94 22.02
N TRP A 84 18.99 28.63 21.86
CA TRP A 84 19.84 27.55 22.37
C TRP A 84 20.62 26.88 21.24
N ASN A 85 21.87 26.48 21.51
CA ASN A 85 22.72 25.87 20.48
C ASN A 85 22.24 24.50 20.00
N ASP A 86 21.47 23.78 20.81
CA ASP A 86 20.91 22.45 20.55
C ASP A 86 19.44 22.50 20.09
N GLU A 87 18.80 23.68 20.08
CA GLU A 87 17.48 23.85 19.48
C GLU A 87 17.59 24.50 18.10
N PRO A 88 16.80 24.04 17.12
CA PRO A 88 16.68 24.78 15.88
C PRO A 88 16.00 26.12 16.16
N PRO A 89 16.32 27.18 15.39
CA PRO A 89 15.61 28.44 15.50
C PRO A 89 14.10 28.19 15.37
N ALA A 90 13.32 28.86 16.21
CA ALA A 90 11.88 28.90 15.96
C ALA A 90 11.67 29.60 14.62
N PRO A 91 10.72 29.13 13.77
CA PRO A 91 10.33 29.91 12.60
C PRO A 91 9.96 31.32 13.08
N GLN A 92 10.60 32.35 12.52
CA GLN A 92 10.30 33.74 12.84
C GLN A 92 8.83 34.00 12.51
N SER A 93 8.00 33.99 13.54
CA SER A 93 6.65 34.46 13.44
C SER A 93 6.69 35.94 13.78
N ASP A 94 6.63 36.82 12.79
CA ASP A 94 6.39 38.26 12.99
C ASP A 94 4.97 38.53 13.56
N VAL A 95 4.31 37.50 14.08
CA VAL A 95 3.04 37.53 14.80
C VAL A 95 3.31 37.19 16.27
N ASP A 96 2.95 38.15 17.11
CA ASP A 96 2.96 38.17 18.58
C ASP A 96 2.76 36.78 19.24
N PRO A 97 3.61 36.36 20.21
CA PRO A 97 3.48 35.09 20.93
C PRO A 97 2.15 34.88 21.66
N MET A 98 1.32 35.94 21.78
CA MET A 98 -0.02 35.89 22.35
C MET A 98 -1.13 35.57 21.33
N ALA A 99 -0.78 35.30 20.07
CA ALA A 99 -1.72 34.89 19.01
C ALA A 99 -1.79 33.36 18.80
N GLY A 100 -1.18 32.56 19.68
CA GLY A 100 -1.05 31.11 19.53
C GLY A 100 -2.32 30.27 19.61
N HIS A 101 -3.51 30.87 19.74
CA HIS A 101 -4.79 30.15 19.72
C HIS A 101 -5.75 30.59 18.62
N ASN A 102 -5.46 31.66 17.87
CA ASN A 102 -6.33 32.16 16.81
C ASN A 102 -5.50 32.69 15.63
N ILE A 103 -4.69 31.84 14.99
CA ILE A 103 -4.35 32.11 13.58
C ILE A 103 -5.68 32.07 12.83
N ASN A 104 -6.22 33.26 12.53
CA ASN A 104 -7.32 33.47 11.60
C ASN A 104 -6.86 33.25 10.15
N ALA A 105 -6.16 32.15 9.88
CA ALA A 105 -6.22 31.59 8.55
C ALA A 105 -7.60 30.91 8.51
N SER A 106 -8.56 31.50 7.78
CA SER A 106 -9.89 30.90 7.63
C SER A 106 -9.85 29.45 7.10
N ASP A 107 -8.69 28.99 6.62
CA ASP A 107 -8.43 27.64 6.16
C ASP A 107 -7.31 26.95 6.98
N PRO A 108 -7.63 25.87 7.73
CA PRO A 108 -6.66 25.03 8.44
C PRO A 108 -5.57 24.44 7.53
N HIS A 109 -5.87 24.20 6.25
CA HIS A 109 -4.90 23.68 5.29
C HIS A 109 -3.80 24.70 4.98
N GLU A 110 -4.16 25.94 4.68
CA GLU A 110 -3.17 27.00 4.42
C GLU A 110 -2.34 27.33 5.67
N ALA A 111 -2.92 27.28 6.87
CA ALA A 111 -2.16 27.42 8.12
C ALA A 111 -1.07 26.34 8.26
N LEU A 112 -1.45 25.08 8.03
CA LEU A 112 -0.52 23.95 8.15
C LEU A 112 0.55 23.96 7.06
N LYS A 113 0.22 24.46 5.86
CA LYS A 113 1.15 24.65 4.76
C LYS A 113 2.20 25.72 5.06
N ILE A 114 1.81 26.83 5.68
CA ILE A 114 2.75 27.86 6.14
C ILE A 114 3.70 27.28 7.20
N GLU A 115 3.17 26.54 8.19
CA GLU A 115 3.96 25.84 9.21
C GLU A 115 4.98 24.87 8.56
N TYR A 116 4.55 24.07 7.58
CA TYR A 116 5.41 23.16 6.82
C TYR A 116 6.51 23.89 6.07
N LEU A 117 6.17 24.95 5.32
CA LEU A 117 7.14 25.66 4.49
C LEU A 117 8.26 26.29 5.32
N GLY A 118 7.91 26.91 6.46
CA GLY A 118 8.90 27.49 7.36
C GLY A 118 9.86 26.44 7.94
N GLU A 119 9.34 25.33 8.47
CA GLU A 119 10.16 24.24 9.03
C GLU A 119 10.97 23.52 7.93
N ALA A 120 10.38 23.32 6.75
CA ALA A 120 11.03 22.63 5.64
C ALA A 120 12.17 23.44 5.03
N GLU A 121 12.04 24.77 4.92
CA GLU A 121 13.12 25.63 4.43
C GLU A 121 14.35 25.55 5.35
N MET A 122 14.14 25.73 6.66
CA MET A 122 15.22 25.65 7.65
C MET A 122 15.86 24.25 7.70
N ALA A 123 15.04 23.19 7.70
CA ALA A 123 15.55 21.82 7.71
C ALA A 123 16.33 21.48 6.43
N LYS A 124 15.87 21.95 5.25
CA LYS A 124 16.59 21.75 3.98
C LYS A 124 17.93 22.49 3.96
N GLU A 125 17.98 23.70 4.52
CA GLU A 125 19.25 24.42 4.64
C GLU A 125 20.22 23.66 5.56
N PHE A 126 19.75 23.19 6.71
CA PHE A 126 20.55 22.39 7.64
C PHE A 126 21.10 21.11 7.00
N LEU A 127 20.30 20.42 6.19
CA LEU A 127 20.71 19.20 5.47
C LEU A 127 21.86 19.40 4.47
N LYS A 128 22.17 20.64 4.06
CA LYS A 128 23.31 20.92 3.15
C LYS A 128 24.66 20.69 3.82
N SER A 129 24.71 20.70 5.15
CA SER A 129 25.93 20.51 5.93
C SER A 129 25.91 19.17 6.66
N PRO A 130 27.04 18.43 6.74
CA PRO A 130 27.09 17.20 7.52
C PRO A 130 26.99 17.52 9.02
N ILE A 131 26.26 16.67 9.76
CA ILE A 131 26.17 16.71 11.23
C ILE A 131 27.54 16.37 11.81
N LYS A 132 28.14 17.30 12.58
CA LYS A 132 29.48 17.10 13.17
C LYS A 132 29.48 17.12 14.69
N THR A 133 28.43 17.65 15.31
CA THR A 133 28.33 17.82 16.76
C THR A 133 27.07 17.16 17.32
N GLN A 134 27.04 16.93 18.64
CA GLN A 134 25.83 16.45 19.32
C GLN A 134 24.69 17.47 19.19
N ASP A 135 24.99 18.77 19.28
CA ASP A 135 24.01 19.84 19.11
C ASP A 135 23.38 19.83 17.70
N ASP A 136 24.16 19.51 16.66
CA ASP A 136 23.64 19.31 15.30
C ASP A 136 22.70 18.10 15.24
N ALA A 137 23.04 17.00 15.91
CA ALA A 137 22.19 15.80 15.96
C ALA A 137 20.89 16.06 16.72
N ASP A 138 20.95 16.81 17.82
CA ASP A 138 19.78 17.19 18.63
C ASP A 138 18.85 18.13 17.85
N LYS A 139 19.41 19.12 17.11
CA LYS A 139 18.64 19.95 16.17
C LYS A 139 17.92 19.13 15.12
N ALA A 140 18.62 18.18 14.48
CA ALA A 140 18.05 17.29 13.48
C ALA A 140 16.87 16.49 14.04
N ALA A 141 17.00 15.97 15.27
CA ALA A 141 15.94 15.22 15.96
C ALA A 141 14.72 16.10 16.25
N VAL A 142 14.91 17.36 16.66
CA VAL A 142 13.80 18.30 16.90
C VAL A 142 13.08 18.63 15.60
N TRP A 143 13.80 18.98 14.51
CA TRP A 143 13.18 19.22 13.20
C TRP A 143 12.41 17.99 12.69
N SER A 144 12.99 16.79 12.82
CA SER A 144 12.32 15.54 12.47
C SER A 144 10.99 15.38 13.21
N LYS A 145 10.97 15.60 14.54
CA LYS A 145 9.73 15.53 15.34
C LYS A 145 8.70 16.56 14.90
N ARG A 146 9.09 17.80 14.61
CA ARG A 146 8.18 18.87 14.17
C ARG A 146 7.56 18.53 12.81
N LEU A 147 8.37 18.14 11.82
CA LEU A 147 7.89 17.72 10.50
C LEU A 147 6.97 16.49 10.57
N ALA A 148 7.30 15.50 11.40
CA ALA A 148 6.43 14.34 11.63
C ALA A 148 5.08 14.73 12.26
N THR A 149 5.07 15.73 13.14
CA THR A 149 3.84 16.26 13.75
C THR A 149 2.97 16.97 12.71
N ILE A 150 3.57 17.76 11.81
CA ILE A 150 2.88 18.41 10.69
C ILE A 150 2.25 17.36 9.77
N ALA A 151 3.00 16.32 9.39
CA ALA A 151 2.49 15.23 8.56
C ALA A 151 1.30 14.50 9.21
N LYS A 152 1.35 14.28 10.52
CA LYS A 152 0.24 13.70 11.28
C LYS A 152 -1.01 14.60 11.25
N LYS A 153 -0.85 15.90 11.54
CA LYS A 153 -1.95 16.88 11.47
C LYS A 153 -2.60 16.87 10.09
N ALA A 154 -1.81 16.85 9.02
CA ALA A 154 -2.30 16.84 7.64
C ALA A 154 -3.10 15.56 7.34
N THR A 155 -2.62 14.40 7.80
CA THR A 155 -3.31 13.12 7.63
C THR A 155 -4.65 13.11 8.36
N ASP A 156 -4.69 13.64 9.58
CA ASP A 156 -5.91 13.72 10.38
C ASP A 156 -6.94 14.68 9.76
N GLN A 157 -6.53 15.87 9.31
CA GLN A 157 -7.40 16.84 8.63
C GLN A 157 -7.95 16.27 7.31
N HIS A 158 -7.07 15.73 6.44
CA HIS A 158 -7.47 15.12 5.19
C HIS A 158 -8.47 13.97 5.41
N ARG A 159 -8.29 13.15 6.46
CA ARG A 159 -9.25 12.11 6.81
C ARG A 159 -10.62 12.69 7.15
N VAL A 160 -10.67 13.71 7.99
CA VAL A 160 -11.92 14.36 8.39
C VAL A 160 -12.63 14.99 7.19
N GLU A 161 -11.91 15.70 6.33
CA GLU A 161 -12.47 16.33 5.13
C GLU A 161 -12.98 15.30 4.11
N LYS A 162 -12.25 14.19 3.93
CA LYS A 162 -12.59 13.16 2.95
C LYS A 162 -13.69 12.22 3.42
N GLN A 163 -13.87 12.05 4.72
CA GLN A 163 -14.79 11.06 5.29
C GLN A 163 -16.23 11.23 4.79
N PRO A 164 -16.84 12.43 4.76
CA PRO A 164 -18.20 12.61 4.24
C PRO A 164 -18.37 12.20 2.78
N SER A 165 -17.37 12.47 1.92
CA SER A 165 -17.42 12.05 0.51
C SER A 165 -17.28 10.53 0.36
N LEU A 166 -16.48 9.87 1.21
CA LEU A 166 -16.41 8.40 1.24
C LEU A 166 -17.70 7.79 1.74
N ASP A 167 -18.33 8.38 2.76
CA ASP A 167 -19.61 7.93 3.30
C ASP A 167 -20.73 8.08 2.28
N GLU A 168 -20.78 9.21 1.58
CA GLU A 168 -21.73 9.43 0.49
C GLU A 168 -21.50 8.47 -0.67
N GLY A 169 -20.23 8.24 -1.06
CA GLY A 169 -19.88 7.23 -2.05
C GLY A 169 -20.37 5.85 -1.66
N ARG A 170 -20.12 5.43 -0.41
CA ARG A 170 -20.60 4.14 0.12
C ARG A 170 -22.12 4.04 0.13
N ARG A 171 -22.82 5.10 0.52
CA ARG A 171 -24.29 5.16 0.51
C ARG A 171 -24.85 4.98 -0.90
N VAL A 172 -24.24 5.62 -1.88
CA VAL A 172 -24.61 5.46 -3.30
C VAL A 172 -24.32 4.03 -3.75
N ASP A 173 -23.12 3.50 -3.49
CA ASP A 173 -22.75 2.14 -3.86
C ASP A 173 -23.71 1.10 -3.28
N GLU A 174 -24.06 1.25 -2.00
CA GLU A 174 -24.97 0.36 -1.30
C GLU A 174 -26.38 0.37 -1.90
N ARG A 175 -26.91 1.55 -2.25
CA ARG A 175 -28.20 1.67 -2.94
C ARG A 175 -28.26 0.87 -4.25
N TRP A 176 -27.13 0.74 -4.94
CA TRP A 176 -27.05 0.04 -6.23
C TRP A 176 -26.53 -1.39 -6.13
N ARG A 177 -26.05 -1.83 -4.96
CA ARG A 177 -25.37 -3.11 -4.78
C ARG A 177 -26.25 -4.27 -5.21
N ASP A 178 -27.47 -4.37 -4.71
CA ASP A 178 -28.37 -5.49 -5.03
C ASP A 178 -28.77 -5.51 -6.51
N LEU A 179 -28.93 -4.34 -7.12
CA LEU A 179 -29.28 -4.22 -8.54
C LEU A 179 -28.10 -4.57 -9.46
N LYS A 180 -26.86 -4.35 -9.02
CA LYS A 180 -25.65 -4.68 -9.79
C LYS A 180 -25.22 -6.11 -9.55
N ASP A 181 -24.98 -6.44 -8.29
CA ASP A 181 -24.37 -7.70 -7.86
C ASP A 181 -25.45 -8.77 -7.73
N GLY A 182 -26.55 -8.49 -7.02
CA GLY A 182 -27.66 -9.43 -6.84
C GLY A 182 -28.30 -9.86 -8.16
N ALA A 183 -28.58 -8.92 -9.07
CA ALA A 183 -29.12 -9.25 -10.40
C ALA A 183 -28.12 -10.06 -11.26
N LYS A 184 -26.82 -9.73 -11.18
CA LYS A 184 -25.77 -10.47 -11.89
C LYS A 184 -25.59 -11.87 -11.32
N ASP A 185 -25.65 -12.01 -10.00
CA ASP A 185 -25.53 -13.29 -9.31
C ASP A 185 -26.72 -14.18 -9.63
N LEU A 186 -27.94 -13.65 -9.59
CA LEU A 186 -29.15 -14.38 -9.99
C LEU A 186 -29.11 -14.77 -11.47
N SER A 187 -28.66 -13.87 -12.37
CA SER A 187 -28.46 -14.19 -13.79
C SER A 187 -27.44 -15.33 -13.99
N THR A 188 -26.37 -15.32 -13.20
CA THR A 188 -25.35 -16.37 -13.23
C THR A 188 -25.90 -17.69 -12.69
N ALA A 189 -26.68 -17.65 -11.62
CA ALA A 189 -27.34 -18.82 -11.05
C ALA A 189 -28.33 -19.46 -12.05
N LEU A 190 -29.14 -18.64 -12.73
CA LEU A 190 -30.06 -19.12 -13.78
C LEU A 190 -29.31 -19.78 -14.94
N LYS A 191 -28.20 -19.20 -15.40
CA LYS A 191 -27.35 -19.82 -16.43
C LYS A 191 -26.79 -21.16 -15.96
N ARG A 192 -26.27 -21.23 -14.72
CA ARG A 192 -25.76 -22.48 -14.13
C ARG A 192 -26.84 -23.53 -13.96
N HIS A 193 -28.08 -23.12 -13.68
CA HIS A 193 -29.21 -24.04 -13.60
C HIS A 193 -29.51 -24.73 -14.94
N MET A 194 -29.09 -24.12 -16.06
CA MET A 194 -29.18 -24.72 -17.39
C MET A 194 -28.03 -25.70 -17.72
N ASP A 195 -27.01 -25.81 -16.87
CA ASP A 195 -25.81 -26.61 -17.15
C ASP A 195 -26.16 -28.08 -17.39
N GLU A 196 -27.04 -28.67 -16.55
CA GLU A 196 -27.44 -30.07 -16.68
C GLU A 196 -28.18 -30.33 -18.00
N PHE A 197 -29.13 -29.47 -18.33
CA PHE A 197 -29.85 -29.55 -19.61
C PHE A 197 -28.89 -29.42 -20.80
N LEU A 198 -27.98 -28.45 -20.79
CA LEU A 198 -27.04 -28.24 -21.88
C LEU A 198 -26.01 -29.38 -22.00
N ARG A 199 -25.59 -29.99 -20.88
CA ARG A 199 -24.74 -31.19 -20.87
C ARG A 199 -25.46 -32.38 -21.50
N GLU A 200 -26.74 -32.55 -21.20
CA GLU A 200 -27.54 -33.62 -21.81
C GLU A 200 -27.74 -33.37 -23.31
N GLN A 201 -28.01 -32.13 -23.73
CA GLN A 201 -28.07 -31.77 -25.15
C GLN A 201 -26.73 -31.99 -25.87
N ASP A 202 -25.60 -31.67 -25.22
CA ASP A 202 -24.26 -31.96 -25.74
C ASP A 202 -24.01 -33.47 -25.85
N ARG A 203 -24.48 -34.27 -24.88
CA ARG A 203 -24.41 -35.75 -24.93
C ARG A 203 -25.18 -36.31 -26.12
N LEU A 204 -26.42 -35.86 -26.33
CA LEU A 204 -27.26 -36.29 -27.45
C LEU A 204 -26.69 -35.88 -28.80
N GLU A 205 -26.15 -34.66 -28.91
CA GLU A 205 -25.53 -34.16 -30.13
C GLU A 205 -24.22 -34.91 -30.44
N ARG A 206 -23.41 -35.25 -29.42
CA ARG A 206 -22.24 -36.12 -29.60
C ARG A 206 -22.61 -37.53 -30.02
N GLU A 207 -23.71 -38.07 -29.51
CA GLU A 207 -24.22 -39.38 -29.93
C GLU A 207 -24.69 -39.34 -31.40
N ARG A 208 -25.43 -38.29 -31.79
CA ARG A 208 -25.80 -38.05 -33.20
C ARG A 208 -24.56 -37.95 -34.08
N GLN A 209 -23.58 -37.15 -33.68
CA GLN A 209 -22.33 -36.97 -34.43
C GLN A 209 -21.57 -38.28 -34.58
N ARG A 210 -21.50 -39.12 -33.54
CA ARG A 210 -20.86 -40.43 -33.63
C ARG A 210 -21.54 -41.31 -34.69
N LYS A 211 -22.87 -41.43 -34.63
CA LYS A 211 -23.64 -42.21 -35.62
C LYS A 211 -23.49 -41.65 -37.04
N ALA A 212 -23.60 -40.33 -37.19
CA ALA A 212 -23.43 -39.66 -38.48
C ALA A 212 -22.00 -39.81 -39.04
N ALA A 213 -20.97 -39.81 -38.19
CA ALA A 213 -19.59 -40.03 -38.60
C ALA A 213 -19.34 -41.48 -39.05
N GLU A 214 -19.92 -42.47 -38.36
CA GLU A 214 -19.88 -43.88 -38.78
C GLU A 214 -20.56 -44.08 -40.15
N ASP A 215 -21.73 -43.47 -40.35
CA ASP A 215 -22.45 -43.51 -41.62
C ASP A 215 -21.72 -42.75 -42.74
N ALA A 216 -21.12 -41.59 -42.43
CA ALA A 216 -20.31 -40.83 -43.39
C ALA A 216 -19.04 -41.59 -43.78
N GLU A 217 -18.39 -42.28 -42.83
CA GLU A 217 -17.23 -43.13 -43.13
C GLU A 217 -17.62 -44.32 -44.03
N ARG A 218 -18.75 -44.98 -43.76
CA ARG A 218 -19.27 -46.04 -44.62
C ARG A 218 -19.52 -45.52 -46.04
N THR A 219 -20.22 -44.40 -46.16
CA THR A 219 -20.54 -43.78 -47.45
C THR A 219 -19.28 -43.31 -48.19
N ARG A 220 -18.26 -42.83 -47.47
CA ARG A 220 -16.96 -42.47 -48.05
C ARG A 220 -16.25 -43.69 -48.64
N ARG A 221 -16.22 -44.82 -47.92
CA ARG A 221 -15.61 -46.06 -48.41
C ARG A 221 -16.32 -46.57 -49.66
N GLU A 222 -17.65 -46.56 -49.67
CA GLU A 222 -18.46 -46.93 -50.84
C GLU A 222 -18.17 -46.01 -52.05
N ALA A 223 -18.03 -44.69 -51.82
CA ALA A 223 -17.65 -43.75 -52.88
C ALA A 223 -16.23 -43.97 -53.42
N GLU A 224 -15.27 -44.30 -52.55
CA GLU A 224 -13.90 -44.65 -52.95
C GLU A 224 -13.87 -45.97 -53.75
N GLU A 225 -14.64 -46.97 -53.35
CA GLU A 225 -14.76 -48.23 -54.09
C GLU A 225 -15.44 -48.04 -55.45
N ALA A 226 -16.52 -47.25 -55.53
CA ALA A 226 -17.18 -46.92 -56.79
C ALA A 226 -16.24 -46.16 -57.74
N ALA A 227 -15.44 -45.22 -57.23
CA ALA A 227 -14.44 -44.50 -58.03
C ALA A 227 -13.32 -45.43 -58.54
N LYS A 228 -12.84 -46.35 -57.69
CA LYS A 228 -11.86 -47.37 -58.10
C LYS A 228 -12.44 -48.29 -59.17
N ALA A 229 -13.67 -48.77 -58.98
CA ALA A 229 -14.37 -49.61 -59.94
C ALA A 229 -14.56 -48.91 -61.29
N ALA A 230 -15.01 -47.65 -61.29
CA ALA A 230 -15.15 -46.86 -62.52
C ALA A 230 -13.82 -46.68 -63.26
N SER A 231 -12.73 -46.46 -62.53
CA SER A 231 -11.38 -46.32 -63.12
C SER A 231 -10.83 -47.61 -63.74
N ALA A 232 -11.36 -48.77 -63.35
CA ALA A 232 -10.92 -50.08 -63.82
C ALA A 232 -11.69 -50.57 -65.07
N ILE A 233 -12.74 -49.86 -65.50
CA ILE A 233 -13.54 -50.22 -66.68
C ILE A 233 -12.89 -49.64 -67.95
N GLU A 234 -12.53 -50.53 -68.88
CA GLU A 234 -11.93 -50.14 -70.18
C GLU A 234 -12.97 -49.80 -71.24
N ASN A 235 -14.19 -50.36 -71.16
CA ASN A 235 -15.26 -50.08 -72.13
C ASN A 235 -15.87 -48.70 -71.89
N GLU A 236 -15.84 -47.83 -72.89
CA GLU A 236 -16.26 -46.44 -72.78
C GLU A 236 -17.74 -46.25 -72.42
N ALA A 237 -18.64 -47.11 -72.91
CA ALA A 237 -20.07 -47.04 -72.58
C ALA A 237 -20.38 -47.51 -71.15
N GLU A 238 -19.61 -48.47 -70.64
CA GLU A 238 -19.73 -48.93 -69.24
C GLU A 238 -19.04 -47.96 -68.27
N ARG A 239 -17.92 -47.37 -68.69
CA ARG A 239 -17.18 -46.36 -67.94
C ARG A 239 -18.03 -45.11 -67.69
N ALA A 240 -18.77 -44.63 -68.70
CA ALA A 240 -19.66 -43.49 -68.53
C ALA A 240 -20.75 -43.73 -67.46
N LYS A 241 -21.30 -44.94 -67.39
CA LYS A 241 -22.29 -45.31 -66.35
C LYS A 241 -21.65 -45.44 -64.97
N ALA A 242 -20.43 -45.98 -64.90
CA ALA A 242 -19.70 -46.12 -63.65
C ALA A 242 -19.20 -44.77 -63.12
N ASP A 243 -18.81 -43.83 -64.00
CA ASP A 243 -18.46 -42.47 -63.64
C ASP A 243 -19.66 -41.69 -63.09
N GLU A 244 -20.86 -41.89 -63.66
CA GLU A 244 -22.10 -41.31 -63.12
C GLU A 244 -22.44 -41.86 -61.73
N ALA A 245 -22.29 -43.19 -61.54
CA ALA A 245 -22.47 -43.82 -60.23
C ALA A 245 -21.43 -43.35 -59.20
N ALA A 246 -20.16 -43.20 -59.59
CA ALA A 246 -19.10 -42.67 -58.74
C ALA A 246 -19.33 -41.19 -58.38
N ALA A 247 -19.83 -40.38 -59.31
CA ALA A 247 -20.21 -38.99 -59.05
C ALA A 247 -21.39 -38.89 -58.06
N ALA A 248 -22.40 -39.76 -58.19
CA ALA A 248 -23.52 -39.84 -57.26
C ALA A 248 -23.05 -40.27 -55.86
N ALA A 249 -22.19 -41.29 -55.76
CA ALA A 249 -21.61 -41.76 -54.50
C ALA A 249 -20.75 -40.67 -53.83
N LYS A 250 -19.95 -39.92 -54.60
CA LYS A 250 -19.17 -38.79 -54.09
C LYS A 250 -20.07 -37.66 -53.54
N LYS A 251 -21.19 -37.36 -54.21
CA LYS A 251 -22.16 -36.38 -53.71
C LYS A 251 -22.85 -36.85 -52.43
N ALA A 252 -23.19 -38.14 -52.35
CA ALA A 252 -23.76 -38.73 -51.13
C ALA A 252 -22.78 -38.67 -49.95
N ALA A 253 -21.49 -38.96 -50.19
CA ALA A 253 -20.44 -38.85 -49.17
C ALA A 253 -20.29 -37.40 -48.66
N TYR A 254 -20.36 -36.41 -49.54
CA TYR A 254 -20.28 -34.99 -49.18
C TYR A 254 -21.47 -34.53 -48.31
N GLU A 255 -22.70 -34.93 -48.64
CA GLU A 255 -23.87 -34.60 -47.81
C GLU A 255 -23.81 -35.32 -46.45
N ALA A 256 -23.37 -36.58 -46.41
CA ALA A 256 -23.18 -37.32 -45.16
C ALA A 256 -22.12 -36.66 -44.25
N GLU A 257 -21.00 -36.19 -44.82
CA GLU A 257 -19.97 -35.46 -44.08
C GLU A 257 -20.50 -34.13 -43.51
N LYS A 258 -21.32 -33.40 -44.29
CA LYS A 258 -21.99 -32.18 -43.85
C LYS A 258 -23.01 -32.44 -42.73
N GLU A 259 -23.68 -33.58 -42.75
CA GLU A 259 -24.55 -34.02 -41.66
C GLU A 259 -23.78 -34.47 -40.41
N ALA A 260 -22.55 -34.97 -40.56
CA ALA A 260 -21.68 -35.31 -39.44
C ALA A 260 -21.03 -34.08 -38.77
N ALA A 261 -21.04 -32.92 -39.44
CA ALA A 261 -20.42 -31.71 -38.94
C ALA A 261 -20.98 -31.26 -37.57
N ALA A 262 -20.06 -30.86 -36.69
CA ALA A 262 -20.40 -30.53 -35.31
C ALA A 262 -21.27 -29.27 -35.21
N ARG A 263 -22.30 -29.33 -34.35
CA ARG A 263 -23.14 -28.18 -33.98
C ARG A 263 -23.05 -27.95 -32.48
N ASN A 264 -22.88 -26.71 -32.06
CA ASN A 264 -22.89 -26.37 -30.64
C ASN A 264 -24.30 -26.53 -30.07
N SER A 265 -24.44 -27.37 -29.04
CA SER A 265 -25.66 -27.43 -28.26
C SER A 265 -25.92 -26.09 -27.57
N SER A 266 -27.19 -25.68 -27.54
CA SER A 266 -27.57 -24.36 -27.05
C SER A 266 -29.04 -24.31 -26.66
N ALA A 267 -29.38 -23.39 -25.79
CA ALA A 267 -30.75 -23.17 -25.33
C ALA A 267 -31.11 -21.69 -25.38
N GLY A 268 -32.41 -21.39 -25.36
CA GLY A 268 -32.95 -20.04 -25.35
C GLY A 268 -33.34 -19.51 -26.74
N ARG A 269 -34.06 -18.38 -26.73
CA ARG A 269 -34.53 -17.68 -27.94
C ARG A 269 -33.45 -16.78 -28.54
N THR A 270 -33.71 -16.30 -29.76
CA THR A 270 -32.91 -15.25 -30.40
C THR A 270 -32.71 -14.06 -29.45
N GLY A 271 -31.44 -13.67 -29.25
CA GLY A 271 -31.02 -12.61 -28.32
C GLY A 271 -30.73 -13.05 -26.88
N ALA A 272 -31.07 -14.29 -26.50
CA ALA A 272 -30.85 -14.84 -25.14
C ALA A 272 -30.25 -16.26 -25.17
N LYS A 273 -29.47 -16.56 -26.23
CA LYS A 273 -28.90 -17.89 -26.44
C LYS A 273 -27.79 -18.17 -25.42
N VAL A 274 -27.87 -19.32 -24.75
CA VAL A 274 -26.84 -19.80 -23.82
C VAL A 274 -26.30 -21.13 -24.35
N ALA A 275 -24.98 -21.27 -24.33
CA ALA A 275 -24.25 -22.47 -24.73
C ALA A 275 -23.14 -22.77 -23.70
N LEU A 276 -22.71 -24.03 -23.63
CA LEU A 276 -21.58 -24.40 -22.79
C LEU A 276 -20.31 -23.70 -23.26
N ARG A 277 -19.49 -23.25 -22.31
CA ARG A 277 -18.18 -22.64 -22.57
C ARG A 277 -17.10 -23.43 -21.87
N THR A 278 -16.02 -23.72 -22.58
CA THR A 278 -14.84 -24.39 -22.02
C THR A 278 -13.99 -23.37 -21.27
N PHE A 279 -13.82 -23.59 -19.97
CA PHE A 279 -12.82 -22.89 -19.16
C PHE A 279 -11.67 -23.84 -18.91
N VAL A 280 -10.45 -23.40 -19.20
CA VAL A 280 -9.23 -24.19 -18.96
C VAL A 280 -8.57 -23.63 -17.71
N SER A 281 -8.49 -24.43 -16.66
CA SER A 281 -7.73 -24.14 -15.45
C SER A 281 -6.64 -25.20 -15.26
N ALA A 282 -5.49 -24.77 -14.75
CA ALA A 282 -4.43 -25.69 -14.36
C ALA A 282 -4.68 -26.14 -12.91
N GLN A 283 -4.63 -27.45 -12.68
CA GLN A 283 -4.55 -28.03 -11.34
C GLN A 283 -3.08 -28.29 -11.00
N ILE A 284 -2.63 -27.83 -9.84
CA ILE A 284 -1.29 -28.13 -9.36
C ILE A 284 -1.29 -29.57 -8.84
N THR A 285 -0.57 -30.46 -9.53
CA THR A 285 -0.43 -31.88 -9.14
C THR A 285 0.83 -32.12 -8.32
N ASP A 286 1.89 -31.39 -8.63
CA ASP A 286 3.17 -31.38 -7.92
C ASP A 286 3.62 -29.93 -7.75
N PHE A 287 3.58 -29.46 -6.51
CA PHE A 287 3.91 -28.07 -6.17
C PHE A 287 5.41 -27.79 -6.32
N ASP A 288 6.27 -28.71 -5.91
CA ASP A 288 7.71 -28.52 -5.91
C ASP A 288 8.26 -28.51 -7.34
N ALA A 289 7.78 -29.41 -8.20
CA ALA A 289 8.11 -29.41 -9.61
C ALA A 289 7.66 -28.12 -10.31
N LEU A 290 6.45 -27.65 -10.02
CA LEU A 290 5.92 -26.40 -10.59
C LEU A 290 6.71 -25.18 -10.10
N LEU A 291 7.02 -25.11 -8.81
CA LEU A 291 7.83 -24.03 -8.25
C LEU A 291 9.24 -24.02 -8.84
N ALA A 292 9.86 -25.20 -9.00
CA ALA A 292 11.16 -25.33 -9.64
C ALA A 292 11.17 -24.82 -11.10
N ALA A 293 10.08 -25.04 -11.85
CA ALA A 293 9.90 -24.51 -13.19
C ALA A 293 9.63 -22.99 -13.20
N LEU A 294 8.95 -22.45 -12.19
CA LEU A 294 8.56 -21.04 -12.11
C LEU A 294 9.57 -20.13 -11.42
N LYS A 295 10.54 -20.65 -10.65
CA LYS A 295 11.51 -19.88 -9.84
C LYS A 295 12.29 -18.80 -10.60
N GLY A 296 12.43 -18.96 -11.92
CA GLY A 296 13.13 -18.01 -12.78
C GLY A 296 12.34 -16.71 -13.07
N ARG A 297 11.01 -16.72 -12.89
CA ARG A 297 10.14 -15.59 -13.24
C ARG A 297 10.29 -14.42 -12.26
N ALA A 298 10.17 -13.20 -12.77
CA ALA A 298 10.32 -11.97 -11.98
C ALA A 298 9.30 -11.91 -10.82
N GLU A 299 8.02 -12.19 -11.11
CA GLU A 299 6.93 -12.18 -10.11
C GLU A 299 7.21 -13.12 -8.92
N VAL A 300 7.76 -14.30 -9.19
CA VAL A 300 8.11 -15.27 -8.12
C VAL A 300 9.27 -14.75 -7.29
N LYS A 301 10.31 -14.17 -7.92
CA LYS A 301 11.44 -13.58 -7.21
C LYS A 301 11.03 -12.41 -6.33
N GLU A 302 10.16 -11.53 -6.82
CA GLU A 302 9.65 -10.39 -6.06
C GLU A 302 8.81 -10.84 -4.86
N LEU A 303 7.95 -11.84 -5.06
CA LEU A 303 7.18 -12.43 -3.97
C LEU A 303 8.09 -13.07 -2.91
N VAL A 304 9.09 -13.85 -3.34
CA VAL A 304 10.08 -14.47 -2.44
C VAL A 304 10.87 -13.41 -1.68
N GLN A 305 11.32 -12.33 -2.33
CA GLN A 305 12.03 -11.23 -1.66
C GLN A 305 11.14 -10.52 -0.63
N SER A 306 9.86 -10.30 -0.95
CA SER A 306 8.89 -9.71 -0.02
C SER A 306 8.69 -10.58 1.23
N LEU A 307 8.57 -11.90 1.03
CA LEU A 307 8.46 -12.86 2.13
C LEU A 307 9.76 -12.91 2.97
N ALA A 308 10.93 -12.90 2.34
CA ALA A 308 12.23 -12.86 3.01
C ALA A 308 12.40 -11.58 3.85
N ASN A 309 12.01 -10.41 3.33
CA ASN A 309 12.03 -9.15 4.08
C ASN A 309 11.10 -9.19 5.31
N ARG A 310 9.97 -9.89 5.23
CA ARG A 310 9.06 -10.08 6.36
C ARG A 310 9.68 -10.99 7.43
N ALA A 311 10.29 -12.11 7.01
CA ALA A 311 11.00 -13.01 7.91
C ALA A 311 12.16 -12.30 8.63
N ALA A 312 12.95 -11.52 7.90
CA ALA A 312 14.05 -10.72 8.44
C ALA A 312 13.56 -9.71 9.50
N LYS A 313 12.45 -9.01 9.24
CA LYS A 313 11.83 -8.09 10.22
C LYS A 313 11.35 -8.78 11.49
N SER A 314 10.96 -10.06 11.41
CA SER A 314 10.59 -10.88 12.57
C SER A 314 11.78 -11.58 13.25
N GLY A 315 13.00 -11.39 12.76
CA GLY A 315 14.20 -12.07 13.28
C GLY A 315 14.27 -13.56 12.94
N VAL A 316 13.50 -14.03 11.96
CA VAL A 316 13.51 -15.43 11.51
C VAL A 316 14.45 -15.55 10.32
N ASP A 317 15.48 -16.37 10.44
CA ASP A 317 16.39 -16.70 9.34
C ASP A 317 15.90 -17.93 8.57
N LEU A 318 15.82 -17.80 7.25
CA LEU A 318 15.41 -18.87 6.34
C LEU A 318 16.61 -19.33 5.51
N PRO A 319 16.67 -20.61 5.09
CA PRO A 319 17.74 -21.07 4.21
C PRO A 319 17.85 -20.22 2.93
N GLY A 320 19.04 -19.71 2.64
CA GLY A 320 19.33 -18.93 1.43
C GLY A 320 19.06 -17.42 1.54
N MET A 321 18.65 -16.90 2.69
CA MET A 321 18.66 -15.46 2.98
C MET A 321 19.78 -15.08 3.95
N LYS A 322 20.03 -13.77 4.06
CA LYS A 322 20.90 -13.18 5.08
C LYS A 322 20.21 -11.93 5.60
N ILE A 323 20.09 -11.82 6.93
CA ILE A 323 19.62 -10.60 7.57
C ILE A 323 20.76 -9.57 7.54
N VAL A 324 20.50 -8.41 6.94
CA VAL A 324 21.42 -7.27 6.94
C VAL A 324 20.80 -6.18 7.81
N GLU A 325 21.43 -5.89 8.94
CA GLU A 325 21.01 -4.83 9.84
C GLU A 325 21.73 -3.53 9.48
N GLU A 326 20.95 -2.52 9.09
CA GLU A 326 21.45 -1.16 8.90
C GLU A 326 20.74 -0.24 9.90
N ARG A 327 21.51 0.37 10.80
CA ARG A 327 20.99 1.37 11.74
C ARG A 327 20.95 2.72 11.04
N ARG A 328 19.75 3.16 10.69
CA ARG A 328 19.47 4.52 10.20
C ARG A 328 18.64 5.26 11.24
N ALA A 329 18.72 6.59 11.23
CA ALA A 329 17.79 7.41 12.01
C ALA A 329 16.35 7.07 11.60
N ALA A 330 15.46 6.90 12.61
CA ALA A 330 14.06 6.54 12.44
C ALA A 330 13.17 7.75 12.17
#